data_AF-A0A1M6CQZ2-F1
#
_entry.id   AF-A0A1M6CQZ2-F1
#
_cell.length_a   1.000
_cell.length_b   1.000
_cell.length_c   1.000
_cell.angle_alpha   90.00
_cell.angle_beta   90.00
_cell.angle_gamma   90.00
#
_symmetry.space_group_name_H-M   'P 1'
#
loop_
_entity.id
_entity.type
_entity.pdbx_description
1 polymer ?
#
loop_
_entity_poly.entity_id
_entity_poly.type
_entity_poly.pdbx_seq_one_letter_code
_entity_poly.pdbx_strand_id
1 'polypeptide(L)'
;MNHMTTYLKNKVLSDNLQNVFVGLFNEEIEVKTSSYVRQPVTFTEPNEGQASNNADILFPIAGENWGPITHISIFDSEIGGNLLRKAPAEFIKTIDISSQYKIPKN
;
A
#
# COMPACT_ATOMS: atom_id res chain seq x y z
N MET A 1 -8.42 -11.36 16.78
CA MET A 1 -8.55 -9.92 17.11
C MET A 1 -9.81 -9.54 17.88
N ASN A 2 -10.65 -10.48 18.34
CA ASN A 2 -11.98 -10.17 18.92
C ASN A 2 -11.98 -9.83 20.43
N HIS A 3 -10.82 -9.70 21.06
CA HIS A 3 -10.67 -9.30 22.47
C HIS A 3 -9.77 -8.08 22.67
N MET A 4 -9.39 -7.40 21.59
CA MET A 4 -8.53 -6.22 21.65
C MET A 4 -9.39 -4.96 21.86
N THR A 5 -9.09 -4.17 22.89
CA THR A 5 -9.75 -2.88 23.12
C THR A 5 -9.46 -1.93 21.96
N THR A 6 -10.34 -0.96 21.73
CA THR A 6 -10.12 0.08 20.71
C THR A 6 -8.80 0.82 20.93
N TYR A 7 -8.46 1.11 22.19
CA TYR A 7 -7.17 1.71 22.55
C TYR A 7 -5.99 0.89 22.02
N LEU A 8 -5.98 -0.43 22.27
CA LEU A 8 -4.87 -1.27 21.82
C LEU A 8 -4.85 -1.42 20.28
N LYS A 9 -6.02 -1.43 19.61
CA LYS A 9 -6.08 -1.38 18.14
C LYS A 9 -5.43 -0.12 17.58
N ASN A 10 -5.81 1.04 18.11
CA ASN A 10 -5.27 2.32 17.65
C ASN A 10 -3.77 2.42 17.92
N LYS A 11 -3.32 1.95 19.10
CA LYS A 11 -1.91 1.93 19.45
C LYS A 11 -1.08 1.04 18.52
N VAL A 12 -1.51 -0.19 18.27
CA VAL A 12 -0.81 -1.10 17.35
C VAL A 12 -0.71 -0.50 15.95
N LEU A 13 -1.79 0.11 15.44
CA LEU A 13 -1.74 0.78 14.14
C LEU A 13 -0.79 1.98 14.15
N SER A 14 -0.85 2.81 15.19
CA SER A 14 0.02 3.98 15.31
C SER A 14 1.49 3.59 15.34
N ASP A 15 1.85 2.55 16.08
CA ASP A 15 3.23 2.10 16.23
C ASP A 15 3.77 1.42 14.97
N ASN A 16 2.93 0.66 14.24
CA ASN A 16 3.38 -0.17 13.11
C ASN A 16 3.17 0.46 11.73
N LEU A 17 2.43 1.57 11.61
CA LEU A 17 2.23 2.29 10.35
C LEU A 17 3.14 3.52 10.21
N GLN A 18 4.26 3.55 10.92
CA GLN A 18 5.30 4.57 10.78
C GLN A 18 6.34 4.15 9.74
N ASN A 19 6.74 5.07 8.85
CA ASN A 19 7.76 4.84 7.82
C ASN A 19 7.48 3.61 6.94
N VAL A 20 6.21 3.42 6.57
CA VAL A 20 5.77 2.29 5.75
C VAL A 20 5.61 2.68 4.28
N PHE A 21 5.59 1.67 3.43
CA PHE A 21 5.58 1.80 1.98
C PHE A 21 4.45 0.99 1.37
N VAL A 22 3.82 1.54 0.33
CA VAL A 22 2.77 0.85 -0.42
C VAL A 22 3.37 0.15 -1.63
N GLY A 23 3.07 -1.15 -1.74
CA GLY A 23 3.42 -1.97 -2.89
C GLY A 23 2.21 -2.43 -3.69
N LEU A 24 2.41 -2.68 -4.98
CA LEU A 24 1.42 -3.15 -5.93
C LEU A 24 1.70 -4.60 -6.33
N PHE A 25 0.64 -5.40 -6.41
CA PHE A 25 0.71 -6.81 -6.71
C PHE A 25 -0.16 -7.15 -7.92
N ASN A 26 0.41 -7.97 -8.80
CA ASN A 26 -0.32 -8.73 -9.79
C ASN A 26 -0.52 -10.14 -9.22
N GLU A 27 -1.72 -10.39 -8.72
CA GLU A 27 -2.11 -11.59 -7.99
C GLU A 27 -1.23 -11.80 -6.75
N GLU A 28 -0.36 -12.81 -6.75
CA GLU A 28 0.53 -13.15 -5.66
C GLU A 28 1.92 -12.53 -5.78
N ILE A 29 2.25 -11.90 -6.91
CA ILE A 29 3.58 -11.40 -7.20
C ILE A 29 3.57 -9.87 -7.15
N GLU A 30 4.43 -9.31 -6.28
CA GLU A 30 4.71 -7.87 -6.30
C GLU A 30 5.29 -7.50 -7.68
N VAL A 31 4.94 -6.33 -8.22
CA VAL A 31 5.52 -5.85 -9.48
C VAL A 31 7.06 -5.82 -9.36
N LYS A 32 7.77 -6.40 -10.33
CA LYS A 32 9.25 -6.51 -10.35
C LYS A 32 9.85 -5.92 -11.64
N THR A 33 9.40 -4.73 -12.00
CA THR A 33 9.93 -3.98 -13.15
C THR A 33 10.88 -2.88 -12.68
N SER A 34 11.77 -2.42 -13.56
CA SER A 34 12.73 -1.35 -13.24
C SER A 34 12.07 0.00 -12.95
N SER A 35 10.96 0.29 -13.61
CA SER A 35 10.21 1.54 -13.40
C SER A 35 9.32 1.54 -12.17
N TYR A 36 9.11 0.39 -11.52
CA TYR A 36 8.29 0.28 -10.33
C TYR A 36 9.13 0.44 -9.06
N VAL A 37 8.63 1.24 -8.13
CA VAL A 37 9.14 1.32 -6.75
C VAL A 37 7.98 1.52 -5.78
N ARG A 38 8.08 0.93 -4.59
CA ARG A 38 7.11 1.15 -3.51
C ARG A 38 7.08 2.63 -3.16
N GLN A 39 5.90 3.14 -2.80
CA GLN A 39 5.74 4.55 -2.46
C GLN A 39 5.64 4.75 -0.95
N PRO A 40 6.35 5.72 -0.35
CA PRO A 40 6.17 6.05 1.05
C PRO A 40 4.73 6.52 1.29
N VAL A 41 4.15 6.14 2.41
CA VAL A 41 2.81 6.57 2.80
C VAL A 41 2.81 7.03 4.26
N THR A 42 2.02 8.07 4.52
CA THR A 42 1.68 8.50 5.88
C THR A 42 0.20 8.25 6.10
N PHE A 43 -0.14 7.77 7.29
CA PHE A 43 -1.51 7.50 7.69
C PHE A 43 -2.01 8.58 8.65
N THR A 44 -3.32 8.79 8.67
CA THR A 44 -3.99 9.59 9.70
C THR A 44 -3.88 8.91 11.06
N GLU A 45 -4.11 9.67 12.13
CA GLU A 45 -4.22 9.09 13.46
C GLU A 45 -5.29 7.97 13.48
N PRO A 46 -4.96 6.76 13.96
CA PRO A 46 -5.91 5.67 13.95
C PRO A 46 -7.12 5.95 14.84
N ASN A 47 -8.32 5.70 14.32
CA ASN A 47 -9.57 5.79 15.05
C ASN A 47 -10.37 4.50 14.86
N GLU A 48 -11.02 4.03 15.93
CA GLU A 48 -11.81 2.77 15.95
C GLU A 48 -11.10 1.53 15.37
N GLY A 49 -9.76 1.50 15.40
CA GLY A 49 -8.95 0.43 14.82
C GLY A 49 -8.81 0.52 13.29
N GLN A 50 -8.94 1.71 12.72
CA GLN A 50 -8.77 2.01 11.31
C GLN A 50 -7.86 3.23 11.13
N ALA A 51 -7.15 3.29 10.00
CA ALA A 51 -6.36 4.45 9.61
C ALA A 51 -6.45 4.62 8.08
N SER A 52 -6.48 5.86 7.61
CA SER A 52 -6.55 6.21 6.19
C SER A 52 -5.24 6.84 5.73
N ASN A 53 -4.88 6.69 4.45
CA ASN A 53 -3.73 7.41 3.90
C ASN A 53 -4.00 8.91 3.92
N ASN A 54 -3.04 9.69 4.42
CA ASN A 54 -3.23 11.12 4.63
C ASN A 54 -3.08 11.96 3.34
N ALA A 55 -2.56 11.37 2.27
CA ALA A 55 -2.33 12.00 0.98
C ALA A 55 -2.51 11.02 -0.19
N ASP A 56 -2.62 11.57 -1.38
CA ASP A 56 -2.55 10.80 -2.62
C ASP A 56 -1.20 10.11 -2.74
N ILE A 57 -1.22 8.84 -3.15
CA ILE A 57 -0.01 8.04 -3.41
C ILE A 57 0.12 7.89 -4.92
N LEU A 58 1.18 8.49 -5.47
CA LEU A 58 1.47 8.48 -6.91
C LEU A 58 2.66 7.58 -7.18
N PHE A 59 2.44 6.51 -7.96
CA PHE A 59 3.52 5.65 -8.42
C PHE A 59 4.26 6.31 -9.61
N PRO A 60 5.48 5.88 -9.94
CA PRO A 60 6.16 6.35 -11.14
C PRO A 60 5.35 6.07 -12.40
N ILE A 61 5.66 6.79 -13.48
CA ILE A 61 5.14 6.45 -14.81
C ILE A 61 5.80 5.14 -15.24
N ALA A 62 4.98 4.18 -15.67
CA ALA A 62 5.44 2.87 -16.07
C ALA A 62 6.31 2.96 -17.33
N GLY A 63 7.58 2.56 -17.22
CA GLY A 63 8.49 2.39 -18.36
C GLY A 63 8.30 1.05 -19.06
N GLU A 64 7.75 0.07 -18.34
CA GLU A 64 7.44 -1.27 -18.82
C GLU A 64 6.00 -1.64 -18.44
N ASN A 65 5.43 -2.67 -19.06
CA ASN A 65 4.13 -3.18 -18.65
C ASN A 65 4.23 -3.82 -17.25
N TRP A 66 3.45 -3.31 -16.29
CA TRP A 66 3.35 -3.88 -14.94
C TRP A 66 2.21 -4.90 -14.84
N GLY A 67 1.28 -4.90 -15.80
CA GLY A 67 0.13 -5.80 -15.84
C GLY A 67 -1.05 -5.33 -14.97
N PRO A 68 -2.04 -6.21 -14.74
CA PRO A 68 -3.19 -5.92 -13.89
C PRO A 68 -2.78 -5.84 -12.41
N ILE A 69 -3.02 -4.69 -11.80
CA ILE A 69 -2.87 -4.52 -10.35
C ILE A 69 -4.13 -5.03 -9.67
N THR A 70 -4.00 -6.13 -8.93
CA THR A 70 -5.12 -6.79 -8.26
C THR A 70 -5.09 -6.63 -6.74
N HIS A 71 -3.92 -6.36 -6.16
CA HIS A 71 -3.77 -6.17 -4.72
C HIS A 71 -2.87 -4.99 -4.39
N ILE A 72 -3.17 -4.38 -3.24
CA ILE A 72 -2.39 -3.32 -2.61
C ILE A 72 -1.84 -3.86 -1.29
N SER A 73 -0.63 -3.46 -0.96
CA SER A 73 0.10 -3.97 0.20
C SER A 73 0.81 -2.86 0.95
N ILE A 74 1.10 -3.09 2.23
CA ILE A 74 1.89 -2.22 3.09
C ILE A 74 3.12 -2.99 3.58
N PHE A 75 4.29 -2.39 3.45
CA PHE A 75 5.58 -2.90 3.90
C PHE A 75 6.24 -1.94 4.90
N ASP A 76 7.09 -2.48 5.76
CA ASP A 76 7.92 -1.69 6.69
C ASP A 76 9.21 -1.11 6.06
N SER A 77 9.46 -1.39 4.77
CA SER A 77 10.64 -0.90 4.05
C SER A 77 10.38 -0.74 2.55
N GLU A 78 11.14 0.16 1.91
CA GLU A 78 11.07 0.42 0.47
C GLU A 78 11.53 -0.79 -0.36
N ILE A 79 12.56 -1.50 0.10
CA ILE A 79 13.14 -2.67 -0.56
C ILE A 79 13.31 -3.79 0.47
N GLY A 80 12.78 -4.98 0.18
CA GLY A 80 12.78 -6.10 1.13
C GLY A 80 11.72 -5.89 2.22
N GLY A 81 12.12 -6.00 3.48
CA GLY A 81 11.23 -5.79 4.63
C GLY A 81 10.15 -6.86 4.81
N ASN A 82 9.24 -6.62 5.75
CA ASN A 82 8.10 -7.47 6.05
C ASN A 82 6.81 -6.90 5.45
N LEU A 83 5.98 -7.79 4.91
CA LEU A 83 4.63 -7.47 4.49
C LEU A 83 3.73 -7.35 5.73
N LEU A 84 3.23 -6.15 6.01
CA LEU A 84 2.35 -5.87 7.16
C LEU A 84 0.89 -6.14 6.83
N ARG A 85 0.47 -5.83 5.60
CA ARG A 85 -0.90 -6.00 5.13
C ARG A 85 -0.94 -6.19 3.62
N LYS A 86 -1.81 -7.09 3.16
CA LYS A 86 -2.24 -7.21 1.76
C LYS A 86 -3.76 -7.20 1.71
N ALA A 87 -4.32 -6.46 0.76
CA ALA A 87 -5.76 -6.38 0.51
C ALA A 87 -6.03 -6.33 -1.01
N PRO A 88 -7.16 -6.87 -1.48
CA PRO A 88 -7.55 -6.70 -2.88
C PRO A 88 -7.78 -5.23 -3.20
N ALA A 89 -7.38 -4.81 -4.41
CA ALA A 89 -7.72 -3.50 -4.93
C ALA A 89 -9.24 -3.45 -5.20
N GLU A 90 -9.86 -2.29 -4.94
CA GLU A 90 -11.29 -2.09 -5.21
C GLU A 90 -11.61 -2.25 -6.70
N PHE A 91 -10.69 -1.79 -7.55
CA PHE A 91 -10.76 -1.96 -9.00
C PHE A 91 -9.42 -2.47 -9.53
N ILE A 92 -9.49 -3.49 -10.39
CA ILE A 92 -8.32 -3.97 -11.11
C ILE A 92 -8.00 -2.96 -12.21
N LYS A 93 -6.76 -2.47 -12.22
CA LYS A 93 -6.27 -1.55 -13.25
C LYS A 93 -5.04 -2.16 -13.91
N THR A 94 -5.07 -2.32 -15.23
CA THR A 94 -3.89 -2.68 -16.02
C THR A 94 -3.01 -1.45 -16.21
N ILE A 95 -1.72 -1.59 -15.89
CA ILE A 95 -0.72 -0.53 -16.05
C ILE A 95 0.23 -0.93 -17.18
N ASP A 96 -0.06 -0.40 -18.37
CA ASP A 96 0.81 -0.51 -19.54
C ASP A 96 1.87 0.59 -19.55
N ILE A 97 2.79 0.51 -20.51
CA ILE A 97 3.82 1.53 -20.72
C ILE A 97 3.18 2.93 -20.82
N SER A 98 3.80 3.93 -20.21
CA SER A 98 3.34 5.31 -20.08
C SER A 98 2.09 5.52 -19.21
N SER A 99 1.56 4.48 -18.57
CA SER A 99 0.47 4.60 -17.59
C SER A 99 0.99 4.91 -16.19
N GLN A 100 0.11 5.41 -15.33
CA GLN A 100 0.41 5.65 -13.92
C GLN A 100 -0.68 5.07 -13.02
N TYR A 101 -0.27 4.49 -11.90
CA TYR A 101 -1.18 4.07 -10.83
C TYR A 101 -1.23 5.16 -9.75
N LYS A 102 -2.45 5.47 -9.28
CA LYS A 102 -2.71 6.45 -8.22
C LYS A 102 -3.66 5.84 -7.22
N ILE A 103 -3.34 5.97 -5.93
CA ILE A 103 -4.27 5.72 -4.83
C ILE A 103 -4.67 7.09 -4.28
N PRO A 104 -5.95 7.51 -4.44
CA PRO A 104 -6.41 8.76 -3.87
C PRO A 104 -6.33 8.76 -2.34
N LYS A 105 -6.22 9.94 -1.75
CA LYS A 105 -6.52 10.15 -0.33
C LYS A 105 -7.93 9.64 -0.02
N ASN A 106 -8.04 8.93 1.10
CA ASN A 106 -9.32 8.53 1.70
C ASN A 106 -9.59 9.35 2.96
#